data_AF-A0A9X9LS44-F1
#
_entry.id   AF-A0A9X9LS44-F1
#
_cell.length_a   1.000
_cell.length_b   1.000
_cell.length_c   1.000
_cell.angle_alpha   90.00
_cell.angle_beta   90.00
_cell.angle_gamma   90.00
#
_symmetry.space_group_name_H-M   'P 1'
#
loop_
_entity.id
_entity.type
_entity.pdbx_description
1 polymer ?
#
loop_
_entity_poly.entity_id
_entity_poly.type
_entity_poly.pdbx_seq_one_letter_code
_entity_poly.pdbx_strand_id
1 'polypeptide(L)'
;PPLTTSTLGALIPKVFQQYPESFPLTIRIQVPSPPSVTLQKDEALVKVFATSEVMVSQPNDVETTICLIDVDTELLAMFSVEGDKLMIDAKLD
;
A
#
# COMPACT_ATOMS: atom_id res chain seq x y z
N PRO A 1 -1.45 14.62 -3.83
CA PRO A 1 -2.84 15.07 -3.57
C PRO A 1 -3.27 14.56 -2.18
N PRO A 2 -4.23 15.20 -1.50
CA PRO A 2 -4.65 14.81 -0.15
C PRO A 2 -5.41 13.47 -0.16
N LEU A 3 -5.17 12.61 0.82
CA LEU A 3 -5.83 11.31 0.94
C LEU A 3 -7.27 11.47 1.46
N THR A 4 -8.20 11.74 0.53
CA THR A 4 -9.57 12.17 0.82
C THR A 4 -10.58 11.58 -0.18
N THR A 5 -11.86 11.52 0.21
CA THR A 5 -12.95 11.07 -0.68
C THR A 5 -13.07 11.93 -1.95
N SER A 6 -12.71 13.22 -1.92
CA SER A 6 -12.72 14.07 -3.11
C SER A 6 -11.64 13.64 -4.13
N THR A 7 -10.43 13.33 -3.66
CA THR A 7 -9.34 12.84 -4.51
C THR A 7 -9.67 11.46 -5.08
N LEU A 8 -10.23 10.55 -4.27
CA LEU A 8 -10.66 9.24 -4.75
C LEU A 8 -11.88 9.33 -5.69
N GLY A 9 -12.82 10.24 -5.40
CA GLY A 9 -14.01 10.50 -6.19
C GLY A 9 -13.72 11.02 -7.59
N ALA A 10 -12.59 11.69 -7.79
CA ALA A 10 -12.11 12.07 -9.12
C ALA A 10 -11.74 10.85 -10.00
N LEU A 11 -11.38 9.72 -9.38
CA LEU A 11 -11.06 8.47 -10.07
C LEU A 11 -12.27 7.52 -10.14
N ILE A 12 -13.08 7.50 -9.08
CA ILE A 12 -14.20 6.56 -8.91
C ILE A 12 -15.51 7.36 -8.73
N PRO A 13 -16.31 7.56 -9.79
CA PRO A 13 -17.52 8.41 -9.74
C PRO A 13 -18.53 8.02 -8.65
N LYS A 14 -18.63 6.73 -8.31
CA LYS A 14 -19.52 6.27 -7.24
C LYS A 14 -19.12 6.80 -5.86
N VAL A 15 -17.82 6.99 -5.60
CA VAL A 15 -17.33 7.57 -4.33
C VAL A 15 -17.74 9.03 -4.25
N PHE A 16 -17.65 9.78 -5.35
CA PHE A 16 -18.10 11.18 -5.39
C PHE A 16 -19.61 11.32 -5.13
N GLN A 17 -20.43 10.42 -5.70
CA GLN A 17 -21.88 10.44 -5.46
C GLN A 17 -22.25 10.11 -4.01
N GLN A 18 -21.50 9.20 -3.38
CA GLN A 18 -21.74 8.79 -2.00
C GLN A 18 -21.20 9.80 -0.97
N TYR A 19 -20.09 10.47 -1.29
CA TYR A 19 -19.41 11.43 -0.43
C TYR A 19 -19.23 12.76 -1.18
N PRO A 20 -20.30 13.57 -1.30
CA PRO A 20 -20.24 14.86 -1.99
C PRO A 20 -19.38 15.89 -1.24
N GLU A 21 -19.25 15.74 0.07
CA GLU A 21 -18.27 16.45 0.89
C GLU A 21 -16.96 15.65 1.01
N SER A 22 -15.85 16.37 1.18
CA SER A 22 -14.52 15.77 1.27
C SER A 22 -14.23 15.30 2.69
N PHE A 23 -14.10 13.99 2.88
CA PHE A 23 -13.73 13.36 4.15
C PHE A 23 -12.33 12.75 4.06
N PRO A 24 -11.57 12.70 5.18
CA PRO A 24 -10.32 11.97 5.25
C PRO A 24 -10.50 10.49 4.96
N LEU A 25 -9.49 9.87 4.34
CA LEU A 25 -9.42 8.43 4.17
C LEU A 25 -8.29 7.84 5.02
N THR A 26 -8.55 6.66 5.59
CA THR A 26 -7.55 5.79 6.21
C THR A 26 -7.28 4.62 5.26
N ILE A 27 -6.01 4.26 5.08
CA ILE A 27 -5.62 3.05 4.35
C ILE A 27 -4.98 2.09 5.34
N ARG A 28 -5.56 0.90 5.50
CA ARG A 28 -5.02 -0.19 6.33
C ARG A 28 -4.40 -1.23 5.41
N ILE A 29 -3.08 -1.39 5.49
CA ILE A 29 -2.32 -2.36 4.70
C ILE A 29 -2.02 -3.58 5.56
N GLN A 30 -2.24 -4.77 5.01
CA GLN A 30 -1.95 -6.04 5.65
C GLN A 30 -1.14 -6.92 4.69
N VAL A 31 -0.14 -7.61 5.23
CA VAL A 31 0.66 -8.59 4.49
C VAL A 31 0.25 -9.97 5.05
N PRO A 32 -0.71 -10.67 4.43
CA PRO A 32 -1.35 -11.84 5.04
C PRO A 32 -0.42 -13.07 5.08
N SER A 33 0.62 -13.08 4.26
CA SER A 33 1.61 -14.15 4.18
C SER A 33 3.01 -13.55 4.12
N PRO A 34 4.05 -14.25 4.64
CA PRO A 34 5.43 -13.78 4.51
C PRO A 34 5.79 -13.49 3.04
N PRO A 35 6.52 -12.39 2.75
CA PRO A 35 7.08 -12.15 1.44
C PRO A 35 7.99 -13.30 0.99
N SER A 36 8.03 -13.56 -0.31
CA SER A 36 8.97 -14.53 -0.88
C SER A 36 10.23 -13.81 -1.37
N VAL A 37 11.40 -14.39 -1.12
CA VAL A 37 12.69 -13.84 -1.53
C VAL A 37 13.42 -14.86 -2.39
N THR A 38 13.82 -14.45 -3.58
CA THR A 38 14.64 -15.25 -4.49
C THR A 38 15.96 -14.54 -4.74
N LEU A 39 17.06 -15.13 -4.28
CA LEU A 39 18.40 -14.62 -4.57
C LEU A 39 18.74 -14.82 -6.05
N GLN A 40 19.23 -13.78 -6.69
CA GLN A 40 19.77 -13.79 -8.05
C GLN A 40 21.24 -13.37 -8.01
N LYS A 41 21.86 -13.22 -9.19
CA LYS A 41 23.25 -12.77 -9.25
C LYS A 41 23.31 -11.28 -8.87
N ASP A 42 23.99 -10.99 -7.76
CA ASP A 42 24.22 -9.64 -7.22
C ASP A 42 22.97 -8.91 -6.66
N GLU A 43 21.77 -9.49 -6.77
CA GLU A 43 20.50 -8.93 -6.31
C GLU A 43 19.54 -10.01 -5.77
N ALA A 44 18.39 -9.62 -5.22
CA ALA A 44 17.26 -10.49 -4.95
C ALA A 44 15.95 -9.90 -5.43
N LEU A 45 15.07 -10.78 -5.88
CA LEU A 45 13.69 -10.46 -6.14
C LEU A 45 12.86 -10.73 -4.89
N VAL A 46 12.20 -9.71 -4.36
CA VAL A 46 11.27 -9.82 -3.22
C VAL A 46 9.86 -9.65 -3.74
N LYS A 47 9.02 -10.67 -3.60
CA LYS A 47 7.60 -10.58 -3.95
C LYS A 47 6.76 -10.39 -2.71
N VAL A 48 5.96 -9.33 -2.70
CA VAL A 48 5.06 -8.99 -1.60
C VAL A 48 3.64 -8.99 -2.14
N PHE A 49 2.81 -9.84 -1.54
CA PHE A 49 1.37 -9.72 -1.65
C PHE A 49 0.85 -9.01 -0.41
N ALA A 50 0.09 -7.95 -0.60
CA ALA A 50 -0.58 -7.21 0.45
C ALA A 50 -2.04 -6.97 0.09
N THR A 51 -2.89 -6.88 1.11
CA THR A 51 -4.25 -6.37 0.96
C THR A 51 -4.31 -4.99 1.57
N SER A 52 -5.10 -4.10 0.97
CA SER A 52 -5.28 -2.73 1.39
C SER A 52 -6.77 -2.43 1.52
N GLU A 53 -7.19 -2.08 2.73
CA GLU A 53 -8.54 -1.63 3.02
C GLU A 53 -8.58 -0.10 3.06
N VAL A 54 -9.36 0.49 2.15
CA VAL A 54 -9.57 1.93 2.09
C VAL A 54 -10.85 2.27 2.82
N MET A 55 -10.75 3.11 3.85
CA MET A 55 -11.84 3.48 4.74
C MET A 55 -12.02 4.99 4.75
N VAL A 56 -13.25 5.46 4.90
CA VAL A 56 -13.55 6.87 5.20
C VAL A 56 -13.73 7.06 6.69
N SER A 57 -13.15 8.14 7.22
CA SER A 57 -13.35 8.56 8.61
C SER A 57 -14.47 9.59 8.67
N GLN A 58 -15.61 9.21 9.26
CA GLN A 58 -16.75 10.10 9.43
C GLN A 58 -16.63 10.93 10.72
N PRO A 59 -17.34 12.07 10.85
CA PRO A 59 -17.24 12.97 12.02
C PRO A 59 -17.57 12.37 13.39
N ASN A 60 -18.20 11.19 13.42
CA ASN A 60 -18.54 10.44 14.63
C ASN A 60 -17.53 9.32 14.93
N ASP A 61 -16.31 9.41 14.39
CA ASP A 61 -15.24 8.42 14.48
C ASP A 61 -15.61 7.02 13.94
N VAL A 62 -16.66 6.94 13.12
CA VAL A 62 -17.02 5.70 12.41
C VAL A 62 -16.17 5.58 11.16
N GLU A 63 -15.40 4.50 11.09
CA GLU A 63 -14.72 4.08 9.86
C GLU A 63 -15.65 3.21 9.01
N THR A 64 -15.78 3.53 7.73
CA THR A 64 -16.54 2.73 6.77
C THR A 64 -15.66 2.34 5.58
N THR A 65 -15.60 1.04 5.30
CA THR A 65 -14.85 0.52 4.15
C THR A 65 -15.49 0.97 2.83
N ILE A 66 -14.68 1.59 1.97
CA ILE A 66 -15.05 1.97 0.60
C ILE A 66 -14.73 0.84 -0.37
N CYS A 67 -13.50 0.32 -0.29
CA CYS A 67 -13.04 -0.76 -1.15
C CYS A 67 -11.89 -1.53 -0.52
N LEU A 68 -11.67 -2.73 -1.05
CA LEU A 68 -10.50 -3.56 -0.80
C LEU A 68 -9.67 -3.62 -2.07
N ILE A 69 -8.35 -3.55 -1.93
CA ILE A 69 -7.39 -3.57 -3.03
C ILE A 69 -6.37 -4.66 -2.72
N ASP A 70 -6.22 -5.58 -3.66
CA ASP A 70 -5.09 -6.51 -3.65
C ASP A 70 -3.90 -5.84 -4.32
N VAL A 71 -2.74 -5.91 -3.68
CA VAL A 71 -1.49 -5.31 -4.12
C VAL A 71 -0.47 -6.43 -4.26
N ASP A 72 -0.14 -6.76 -5.50
CA ASP A 72 0.95 -7.68 -5.83
C ASP A 72 2.12 -6.84 -6.37
N THR A 73 3.25 -6.89 -5.69
CA THR A 73 4.42 -6.07 -6.03
C THR A 73 5.71 -6.87 -5.95
N GLU A 74 6.59 -6.60 -6.91
CA GLU A 74 7.95 -7.09 -6.95
C GLU A 74 8.91 -5.94 -6.61
N LEU A 75 9.83 -6.20 -5.68
CA LEU A 75 10.90 -5.29 -5.30
C LEU A 75 12.24 -5.90 -5.71
N LEU A 76 13.08 -5.09 -6.33
CA LEU A 76 14.49 -5.41 -6.55
C LEU A 76 15.28 -5.00 -5.31
N ALA A 77 15.83 -5.99 -4.61
CA ALA A 77 16.66 -5.82 -3.44
C ALA A 77 18.14 -6.01 -3.77
N MET A 78 18.99 -5.08 -3.35
CA MET A 78 20.44 -5.15 -3.45
C MET A 78 21.02 -5.35 -2.05
N PHE A 79 22.08 -6.15 -1.95
CA PHE A 79 22.77 -6.41 -0.70
C PHE A 79 24.14 -5.77 -0.70
N SER A 80 24.51 -5.20 0.43
CA SER A 80 25.87 -4.74 0.68
C SER A 80 26.29 -5.06 2.11
N VAL A 81 27.60 -4.97 2.39
CA VAL A 81 28.14 -5.18 3.74
C VAL A 81 28.83 -3.91 4.17
N GLU A 82 28.42 -3.36 5.31
CA GLU A 82 29.05 -2.21 5.94
C GLU A 82 29.53 -2.61 7.35
N GLY A 83 30.85 -2.68 7.54
CA GLY A 83 31.44 -3.23 8.77
C GLY A 83 31.09 -4.71 8.94
N ASP A 84 30.34 -5.03 9.98
CA ASP A 84 29.84 -6.37 10.33
C ASP A 84 28.32 -6.54 10.09
N LYS A 85 27.68 -5.62 9.36
CA LYS A 85 26.23 -5.62 9.10
C LYS A 85 25.92 -5.91 7.63
N LEU A 86 24.92 -6.77 7.41
CA LEU A 86 24.28 -6.94 6.11
C LEU A 86 23.24 -5.83 5.93
N MET A 87 23.40 -5.04 4.87
CA MET A 87 22.49 -3.98 4.48
C MET A 87 21.63 -4.44 3.29
N ILE A 88 20.38 -3.99 3.27
CA ILE A 88 19.41 -4.30 2.21
C ILE A 88 18.81 -2.99 1.73
N ASP A 89 18.94 -2.71 0.44
CA ASP A 89 18.25 -1.64 -0.25
C ASP A 89 17.25 -2.24 -1.22
N ALA A 90 15.98 -1.87 -1.13
CA ALA A 90 14.94 -2.35 -2.03
C ALA A 90 14.29 -1.19 -2.77
N LYS A 91 14.03 -1.39 -4.06
CA LYS A 91 13.27 -0.46 -4.91
C LYS A 91 12.11 -1.20 -5.56
N LEU A 92 11.04 -0.47 -5.85
CA LEU A 92 10.01 -0.96 -6.78
C LEU A 92 10.70 -1.19 -8.14
N ASP A 93 10.49 -2.36 -8.73
CA ASP A 93 10.90 -2.61 -10.12
C ASP A 93 10.10 -1.73 -11.10
#